data_AF-A0A2A5BSB7-F1
#
_entry.id   AF-A0A2A5BSB7-F1
#
_cell.length_a   1.000
_cell.length_b   1.000
_cell.length_c   1.000
_cell.angle_alpha   90.00
_cell.angle_beta   90.00
_cell.angle_gamma   90.00
#
_symmetry.space_group_name_H-M   'P 1'
#
loop_
_entity.id
_entity.type
_entity.pdbx_description
1 polymer ?
#
loop_
_entity_poly.entity_id
_entity_poly.type
_entity_poly.pdbx_seq_one_letter_code
_entity_poly.pdbx_strand_id
1 'polypeptide(L)'
;MNNTIRKTSALSALFLLTLLTACGDNTTQPVLSTAVEKVSNDATIQAAYTGCTRTMAQGLVNDNPGLEQDFLKVMLQPVPEMCHGYVVKPCEKDRNSFLCKTMLDEYSRT
;
A
#
# COMPACT_ATOMS: atom_id res chain seq x y z
N MET A 1 -12.79 -74.30 7.28
CA MET A 1 -13.75 -73.32 6.72
C MET A 1 -14.09 -72.29 7.77
N ASN A 2 -13.62 -71.05 7.57
CA ASN A 2 -14.25 -69.76 7.85
C ASN A 2 -13.19 -68.71 8.18
N ASN A 3 -12.76 -68.01 7.13
CA ASN A 3 -12.00 -66.78 7.22
C ASN A 3 -12.94 -65.68 7.71
N THR A 4 -12.84 -65.32 8.98
CA THR A 4 -13.53 -64.13 9.50
C THR A 4 -12.67 -62.91 9.22
N ILE A 5 -12.74 -62.40 7.99
CA ILE A 5 -12.21 -61.09 7.63
C ILE A 5 -13.14 -60.06 8.26
N ARG A 6 -12.74 -59.52 9.41
CA ARG A 6 -13.44 -58.41 10.06
C ARG A 6 -13.24 -57.17 9.20
N LYS A 7 -14.26 -56.80 8.43
CA LYS A 7 -14.35 -55.54 7.69
C LYS A 7 -14.13 -54.39 8.68
N THR A 8 -12.98 -53.73 8.60
CA THR A 8 -12.80 -52.41 9.18
C THR A 8 -13.72 -51.46 8.42
N SER A 9 -14.74 -50.96 9.10
CA SER A 9 -15.60 -49.90 8.59
C SER A 9 -14.74 -48.69 8.25
N ALA A 10 -14.39 -48.52 6.97
CA ALA A 10 -13.86 -47.30 6.41
C ALA A 10 -14.99 -46.26 6.27
N LEU A 11 -15.59 -45.91 7.41
CA LEU A 11 -16.59 -44.85 7.54
C LEU A 11 -15.96 -43.80 8.44
N SER A 12 -15.22 -42.85 7.84
CA SER A 12 -14.97 -41.47 8.33
C SER A 12 -13.71 -40.83 7.70
N ALA A 13 -13.47 -41.00 6.40
CA ALA A 13 -12.37 -40.29 5.72
C ALA A 13 -12.81 -39.57 4.43
N LEU A 14 -14.11 -39.28 4.31
CA LEU A 14 -14.68 -38.42 3.27
C LEU A 14 -15.25 -37.14 3.92
N PHE A 15 -14.39 -36.43 4.65
CA PHE A 15 -14.60 -35.02 4.98
C PHE A 15 -13.32 -34.25 4.62
N LEU A 16 -12.82 -34.55 3.42
CA LEU A 16 -11.83 -33.77 2.72
C LEU A 16 -12.60 -32.88 1.74
N LEU A 17 -12.30 -31.58 1.79
CA LEU A 17 -12.20 -30.67 0.61
C LEU A 17 -13.31 -29.65 0.29
N THR A 18 -14.10 -29.12 1.24
CA THR A 18 -15.05 -28.02 0.88
C THR A 18 -15.01 -26.76 1.76
N LEU A 19 -13.92 -26.44 2.44
CA LEU A 19 -13.78 -25.16 3.17
C LEU A 19 -12.69 -24.22 2.63
N LEU A 20 -12.25 -24.40 1.39
CA LEU A 20 -11.23 -23.55 0.74
C LEU A 20 -11.76 -22.63 -0.36
N THR A 21 -13.08 -22.43 -0.45
CA THR A 21 -13.66 -21.54 -1.49
C THR A 21 -14.60 -20.53 -0.87
N ALA A 22 -14.23 -19.25 -1.02
CA ALA A 22 -14.78 -18.02 -0.42
C ALA A 22 -14.26 -17.75 1.00
N CYS A 23 -13.48 -16.69 1.27
CA CYS A 23 -13.60 -15.34 0.74
C CYS A 23 -12.33 -14.91 0.01
N GLY A 24 -12.35 -15.03 -1.32
CA GLY A 24 -11.62 -14.09 -2.15
C GLY A 24 -12.32 -12.76 -1.98
N ASP A 25 -11.98 -12.01 -0.93
CA ASP A 25 -12.19 -10.57 -0.96
C ASP A 25 -11.22 -10.05 -2.00
N ASN A 26 -11.71 -10.01 -3.24
CA ASN A 26 -11.19 -9.17 -4.30
C ASN A 26 -11.45 -7.73 -3.84
N THR A 27 -10.78 -7.32 -2.77
CA THR A 27 -10.66 -5.93 -2.37
C THR A 27 -9.99 -5.30 -3.56
N THR A 28 -10.81 -4.65 -4.38
CA THR A 28 -10.35 -3.78 -5.43
C THR A 28 -9.48 -2.77 -4.69
N GLN A 29 -8.17 -3.00 -4.69
CA GLN A 29 -7.26 -2.06 -4.07
C GLN A 29 -7.57 -0.71 -4.70
N PRO A 30 -7.74 0.34 -3.89
CA PRO A 30 -7.91 1.68 -4.40
C PRO A 30 -6.84 1.91 -5.46
N VAL A 31 -7.25 2.12 -6.72
CA VAL A 31 -6.31 2.55 -7.74
C VAL A 31 -5.88 3.93 -7.32
N LEU A 32 -4.72 4.00 -6.68
CA LEU A 32 -4.15 5.24 -6.22
C LEU A 32 -3.91 6.09 -7.47
N SER A 33 -4.67 7.17 -7.63
CA SER A 33 -4.50 8.04 -8.80
C SER A 33 -3.07 8.54 -8.81
N THR A 34 -2.31 8.13 -9.81
CA THR A 34 -0.87 8.39 -9.92
C THR A 34 -0.56 9.78 -10.50
N ALA A 35 -1.58 10.56 -10.84
CA ALA A 35 -1.43 11.91 -11.35
C ALA A 35 -1.01 12.85 -10.22
N VAL A 36 0.30 12.97 -10.03
CA VAL A 36 0.92 13.93 -9.09
C VAL A 36 1.11 15.27 -9.81
N GLU A 37 0.65 16.35 -9.20
CA GLU A 37 0.79 17.70 -9.72
C GLU A 37 2.27 18.09 -9.89
N LYS A 38 2.57 18.88 -10.93
CA LYS A 38 3.89 19.50 -11.08
C LYS A 38 3.98 20.71 -10.15
N VAL A 39 4.84 20.60 -9.12
CA VAL A 39 5.02 21.63 -8.08
C VAL A 39 6.39 22.29 -8.14
N SER A 40 7.36 21.72 -8.88
CA SER A 40 8.70 22.30 -9.04
C SER A 40 9.21 22.21 -10.48
N ASN A 41 10.10 23.14 -10.83
CA ASN A 41 10.88 23.07 -12.08
C ASN A 41 12.20 22.30 -11.92
N ASP A 42 12.63 22.02 -10.68
CA ASP A 42 13.77 21.16 -10.43
C ASP A 42 13.33 19.69 -10.49
N ALA A 43 13.91 18.92 -11.41
CA ALA A 43 13.53 17.53 -11.64
C ALA A 43 13.77 16.63 -10.41
N THR A 44 14.80 16.92 -9.61
CA THR A 44 15.10 16.15 -8.39
C THR A 44 14.07 16.45 -7.30
N ILE A 45 13.71 17.71 -7.11
CA ILE A 45 12.65 18.10 -6.15
C ILE A 45 11.30 17.52 -6.60
N GLN A 46 10.96 17.61 -7.89
CA GLN A 46 9.72 17.03 -8.41
C GLN A 46 9.67 15.51 -8.25
N ALA A 47 10.79 14.82 -8.50
CA ALA A 47 10.88 13.37 -8.30
C ALA A 47 10.68 13.00 -6.82
N ALA A 48 11.36 13.70 -5.90
CA ALA A 48 11.19 13.48 -4.47
C ALA A 48 9.77 13.79 -3.98
N TYR A 49 9.12 14.83 -4.48
CA TYR A 49 7.72 15.13 -4.16
C TYR A 49 6.78 14.00 -4.63
N THR A 50 7.02 13.49 -5.84
CA THR A 50 6.26 12.36 -6.40
C THR A 50 6.47 11.09 -5.58
N GLY A 51 7.71 10.79 -5.20
CA GLY A 51 8.06 9.65 -4.36
C GLY A 51 7.44 9.75 -2.96
N CYS A 52 7.48 10.94 -2.34
CA CYS A 52 6.82 11.19 -1.06
C CYS A 52 5.31 10.92 -1.15
N THR A 53 4.66 11.49 -2.16
CA THR A 53 3.20 11.34 -2.36
C THR A 53 2.83 9.86 -2.50
N ARG A 54 3.59 9.10 -3.30
CA ARG A 54 3.39 7.66 -3.47
C ARG A 54 3.60 6.88 -2.18
N THR A 55 4.75 7.09 -1.51
CA THR A 55 5.12 6.36 -0.30
C THR A 55 4.12 6.60 0.82
N MET A 56 3.74 7.86 1.08
CA MET A 56 2.78 8.19 2.13
C MET A 56 1.39 7.62 1.82
N ALA A 57 0.93 7.78 0.59
CA ALA A 57 -0.37 7.24 0.19
C ALA A 57 -0.42 5.71 0.26
N GLN A 58 0.64 5.02 -0.17
CA GLN A 58 0.75 3.57 -0.04
C GLN A 58 0.80 3.14 1.44
N GLY A 59 1.51 3.88 2.29
CA GLY A 59 1.51 3.66 3.73
C GLY A 59 0.10 3.74 4.31
N LEU A 60 -0.66 4.79 3.98
CA LEU A 60 -2.04 4.96 4.43
C LEU A 60 -2.95 3.81 3.97
N VAL A 61 -2.79 3.32 2.73
CA VAL A 61 -3.55 2.15 2.24
C VAL A 61 -3.19 0.89 3.04
N ASN A 62 -1.89 0.66 3.27
CA ASN A 62 -1.40 -0.53 3.96
C ASN A 62 -1.79 -0.55 5.45
N ASP A 63 -1.81 0.61 6.08
CA ASP A 63 -2.14 0.76 7.51
C ASP A 63 -3.65 0.65 7.79
N ASN A 64 -4.50 0.73 6.75
CA ASN A 64 -5.96 0.74 6.88
C ASN A 64 -6.63 -0.35 6.03
N PRO A 65 -6.30 -1.65 6.24
CA PRO A 65 -6.92 -2.73 5.50
C PRO A 65 -8.41 -2.82 5.83
N GLY A 66 -9.26 -2.72 4.81
CA GLY A 66 -10.72 -2.79 4.96
C GLY A 66 -11.43 -1.47 5.26
N LEU A 67 -10.70 -0.35 5.28
CA LEU A 67 -11.33 0.98 5.32
C LEU A 67 -12.14 1.23 4.05
N GLU A 68 -13.34 1.79 4.20
CA GLU A 68 -14.15 2.14 3.02
C GLU A 68 -13.43 3.18 2.17
N GLN A 69 -13.63 3.07 0.85
CA GLN A 69 -12.92 3.87 -0.15
C GLN A 69 -13.10 5.37 0.06
N ASP A 70 -14.27 5.82 0.52
CA ASP A 70 -14.54 7.25 0.70
C ASP A 70 -13.82 7.81 1.93
N PHE A 71 -13.71 7.04 3.01
CA PHE A 71 -12.88 7.42 4.16
C PHE A 71 -11.40 7.41 3.80
N LEU A 72 -10.96 6.42 3.04
CA LEU A 72 -9.58 6.37 2.57
C LEU A 72 -9.25 7.57 1.68
N LYS A 73 -10.15 7.99 0.77
CA LYS A 73 -9.96 9.20 -0.03
C LYS A 73 -9.79 10.44 0.86
N VAL A 74 -10.59 10.58 1.91
CA VAL A 74 -10.47 11.69 2.86
C VAL A 74 -9.11 11.65 3.58
N MET A 75 -8.63 10.47 3.97
CA MET A 75 -7.30 10.32 4.57
C MET A 75 -6.15 10.61 3.60
N LEU A 76 -6.35 10.36 2.30
CA LEU A 76 -5.36 10.63 1.27
C LEU A 76 -5.30 12.12 0.87
N GLN A 77 -6.37 12.90 1.08
CA GLN A 77 -6.44 14.32 0.67
C GLN A 77 -5.29 15.20 1.19
N PRO A 78 -4.79 15.05 2.44
CA PRO A 78 -3.71 15.89 2.94
C PRO A 78 -2.33 15.55 2.39
N VAL A 79 -2.14 14.37 1.76
CA VAL A 79 -0.81 13.86 1.36
C VAL A 79 -0.04 14.85 0.47
N PRO A 80 -0.63 15.46 -0.57
CA PRO A 80 0.06 16.44 -1.40
C PRO A 80 0.63 17.63 -0.61
N GLU A 81 -0.16 18.27 0.26
CA GLU A 81 0.31 19.42 1.06
C GLU A 81 1.37 19.00 2.07
N MET A 82 1.26 17.82 2.68
CA MET A 82 2.31 17.28 3.56
C MET A 82 3.63 17.10 2.82
N CYS A 83 3.60 16.45 1.64
CA CYS A 83 4.79 16.27 0.82
C CYS A 83 5.35 17.59 0.28
N HIS A 84 4.49 18.57 -0.01
CA HIS A 84 4.93 19.93 -0.33
C HIS A 84 5.65 20.58 0.86
N GLY A 85 5.14 20.37 2.07
CA GLY A 85 5.75 20.83 3.32
C GLY A 85 7.09 20.18 3.65
N TYR A 86 7.22 18.87 3.41
CA TYR A 86 8.43 18.12 3.75
C TYR A 86 9.51 18.19 2.68
N VAL A 87 9.14 18.17 1.40
CA VAL A 87 10.12 18.12 0.30
C VAL A 87 10.33 19.50 -0.32
N VAL A 88 9.25 20.14 -0.76
CA VAL A 88 9.35 21.34 -1.61
C VAL A 88 9.81 22.54 -0.78
N LYS A 89 9.09 22.89 0.28
CA LYS A 89 9.38 24.10 1.09
C LYS A 89 10.83 24.11 1.63
N PRO A 90 11.39 23.01 2.18
CA PRO A 90 12.79 23.02 2.64
C PRO A 90 13.80 23.19 1.51
N CYS A 91 13.57 22.55 0.36
CA CYS A 91 14.49 22.61 -0.77
C CYS A 91 14.43 23.93 -1.55
N GLU A 92 13.29 24.60 -1.58
CA GLU A 92 13.16 25.97 -2.10
C GLU A 92 13.86 26.99 -1.21
N LYS A 93 13.78 26.80 0.11
CA LYS A 93 14.44 27.68 1.08
C LYS A 93 15.97 27.55 1.01
N ASP A 94 16.47 26.32 1.07
CA ASP A 94 17.89 26.02 0.94
C ASP A 94 18.09 24.58 0.47
N ARG A 95 18.44 24.44 -0.81
CA ARG A 95 18.71 23.15 -1.46
C ARG A 95 19.89 22.41 -0.83
N ASN A 96 20.84 23.12 -0.23
CA ASN A 96 22.02 22.51 0.37
C ASN A 96 21.84 22.17 1.86
N SER A 97 20.69 22.56 2.44
CA SER A 97 20.37 22.26 3.83
C SER A 97 20.34 20.76 4.08
N PHE A 98 20.67 20.38 5.32
CA PHE A 98 20.54 19.00 5.78
C PHE A 98 19.14 18.45 5.53
N LEU A 99 18.11 19.23 5.90
CA LEU A 99 16.71 18.81 5.76
C LEU A 99 16.33 18.55 4.29
N CYS A 100 16.67 19.45 3.36
CA CYS A 100 16.42 19.20 1.94
C CYS A 100 17.13 17.93 1.46
N LYS A 101 18.44 17.80 1.75
CA LYS A 101 19.22 16.62 1.34
C LYS A 101 18.65 15.31 1.86
N THR A 102 18.24 15.26 3.12
CA THR A 102 17.61 14.08 3.72
C THR A 102 16.32 13.71 3.00
N MET A 103 15.45 14.69 2.75
CA MET A 103 14.16 14.44 2.08
C MET A 103 14.32 14.05 0.60
N LEU A 104 15.30 14.64 -0.08
CA LEU A 104 15.66 14.21 -1.44
C LEU A 104 16.19 12.77 -1.43
N ASP A 105 17.11 12.42 -0.53
CA ASP A 105 17.68 11.06 -0.47
C ASP A 105 16.61 9.99 -0.19
N GLU A 106 15.70 10.28 0.73
CA GLU A 106 14.59 9.40 1.10
C GLU A 106 13.63 9.16 -0.07
N TYR A 107 13.17 10.23 -0.73
CA TYR A 107 12.02 10.14 -1.63
C TYR A 107 12.34 10.19 -3.13
N SER A 108 13.57 10.51 -3.55
CA SER A 108 13.90 10.52 -4.99
C SER A 108 14.25 9.15 -5.57
N ARG A 109 14.30 8.11 -4.74
CA ARG A 109 14.65 6.73 -5.12
C ARG A 109 13.45 5.76 -5.19
N THR A 110 12.25 6.24 -4.89
CA THR A 110 11.00 5.46 -4.84
C THR A 110 10.13 5.59 -6.08
#